data_AF-A0A662UUB8-F1
#
_entry.id   AF-A0A662UUB8-F1
#
_cell.length_a   1.000
_cell.length_b   1.000
_cell.length_c   1.000
_cell.angle_alpha   90.00
_cell.angle_beta   90.00
_cell.angle_gamma   90.00
#
_symmetry.space_group_name_H-M   'P 1'
#
loop_
_entity.id
_entity.type
_entity.pdbx_description
1 polymer ?
#
loop_
_entity_poly.entity_id
_entity_poly.type
_entity_poly.pdbx_seq_one_letter_code
_entity_poly.pdbx_strand_id
1 'polypeptide(L)' 'MTIGLFKGTSAAGHKGWTRVYCVICNAELDLFKAVDEKNVYYCPNCIKNKAEAYFCEAHARNLHYRCPYCRGELKPYYV' A
#
# COMPACT_ATOMS: atom_id res chain seq x y z
N MET A 1 1.11 -4.09 -34.07
CA MET A 1 0.57 -4.66 -32.81
C MET A 1 1.77 -5.34 -32.15
N THR A 2 2.37 -4.89 -31.05
CA THR A 2 1.77 -4.43 -29.79
C THR A 2 2.76 -3.46 -29.14
N ILE A 3 2.27 -2.28 -28.80
CA ILE A 3 3.04 -1.22 -28.13
C ILE A 3 3.08 -1.63 -26.66
N GLY A 4 4.12 -2.37 -26.27
CA GLY A 4 4.41 -2.67 -24.87
C GLY A 4 4.85 -1.39 -24.18
N LEU A 5 3.89 -0.60 -23.70
CA LEU A 5 4.12 0.58 -22.88
C LEU A 5 4.69 0.12 -21.52
N PHE A 6 5.99 -0.17 -21.48
CA PHE A 6 6.76 -0.31 -20.25
C PHE A 6 6.83 1.06 -19.56
N LYS A 7 5.74 1.44 -18.91
CA LYS A 7 5.73 2.56 -17.97
C LYS A 7 6.25 2.04 -16.64
N GLY A 8 7.58 2.02 -16.49
CA GLY A 8 8.19 1.61 -15.23
C GLY A 8 9.64 1.16 -15.26
N THR A 9 10.41 1.38 -16.33
CA THR A 9 11.88 1.25 -16.25
C THR A 9 12.48 2.56 -15.74
N SER A 10 12.37 2.83 -14.43
CA SER A 10 13.17 3.84 -13.74
C SER A 10 13.11 3.59 -12.23
N ALA A 11 14.29 3.54 -11.60
CA ALA A 11 14.58 3.36 -10.18
C ALA A 11 14.73 1.90 -9.70
N ALA A 12 15.86 1.32 -10.08
CA ALA A 12 16.56 0.40 -9.18
C ALA A 12 16.74 1.08 -7.80
N GLY A 13 16.33 0.37 -6.73
CA GLY A 13 16.72 0.53 -5.34
C GLY A 13 17.18 1.91 -4.84
N HIS A 14 16.24 2.80 -4.52
CA HIS A 14 16.44 3.81 -3.48
C HIS A 14 15.51 3.49 -2.31
N LYS A 15 16.08 3.04 -1.17
CA LYS A 15 15.35 2.63 0.06
C LYS A 15 14.38 3.68 0.62
N GLY A 16 14.44 4.93 0.15
CA GLY A 16 13.55 6.01 0.56
C GLY A 16 12.18 6.03 -0.16
N TRP A 17 11.99 5.28 -1.25
CA TRP A 17 10.74 5.34 -2.04
C TRP A 17 9.73 4.24 -1.67
N THR A 18 10.10 3.35 -0.76
CA THR A 18 9.33 2.13 -0.48
C THR A 18 8.85 2.06 0.97
N ARG A 19 9.22 3.05 1.79
CA ARG A 19 8.80 3.16 3.19
C ARG A 19 7.58 4.05 3.27
N VAL A 20 6.48 3.48 3.72
CA VAL A 20 5.25 4.21 4.03
C VAL A 20 4.92 4.01 5.50
N TYR A 21 4.04 4.83 6.04
CA TYR A 21 3.65 4.72 7.44
C TYR A 21 2.21 4.25 7.54
N CYS A 22 1.92 3.42 8.55
CA CYS A 22 0.54 3.11 8.87
C CYS A 22 -0.18 4.37 9.35
N VAL A 23 -1.31 4.72 8.77
CA VAL A 23 -2.04 5.96 9.13
C VAL A 23 -2.57 5.98 10.58
N ILE A 24 -2.60 4.83 11.26
CA ILE A 24 -3.17 4.70 12.61
C ILE A 24 -2.08 4.68 13.67
N CYS A 25 -1.10 3.79 13.54
CA CYS A 25 -0.02 3.65 14.53
C CYS A 25 1.30 4.30 14.12
N ASN A 26 1.38 4.88 12.93
CA ASN A 26 2.58 5.46 12.37
C ASN A 26 3.78 4.50 12.33
N ALA A 27 3.52 3.19 12.32
CA ALA A 27 4.54 2.17 12.15
C ALA A 27 5.12 2.24 10.74
N GLU A 28 6.44 2.13 10.62
CA GLU A 28 7.12 2.05 9.33
C GLU A 28 6.76 0.72 8.65
N LEU A 29 6.25 0.83 7.42
CA LEU A 29 5.88 -0.28 6.55
C LEU A 29 6.80 -0.23 5.33
N ASP A 30 7.60 -1.28 5.18
CA ASP A 30 8.45 -1.45 4.01
C ASP A 30 7.63 -2.18 2.93
N LEU A 31 7.18 -1.45 1.92
CA LEU A 31 6.37 -1.98 0.82
C LEU A 31 7.11 -3.06 0.00
N PHE A 32 8.45 -3.12 0.05
CA PHE A 32 9.22 -4.15 -0.64
C PHE A 32 9.09 -5.47 0.10
N LYS A 33 9.34 -5.44 1.41
CA LYS A 33 9.15 -6.60 2.29
C LYS A 33 7.69 -7.03 2.38
N ALA A 34 6.76 -6.08 2.27
CA ALA A 34 5.34 -6.35 2.36
C ALA A 34 4.82 -7.30 1.28
N VAL A 35 5.49 -7.38 0.12
CA VAL A 35 5.15 -8.34 -0.94
C VAL A 35 5.43 -9.77 -0.48
N ASP A 36 6.56 -9.99 0.18
CA ASP A 36 6.97 -11.29 0.73
C ASP A 36 6.24 -11.64 2.04
N GLU A 37 6.15 -10.68 2.97
CA GLU A 37 5.59 -10.85 4.32
C GLU A 37 4.06 -10.77 4.34
N LYS A 38 3.43 -10.30 3.26
CA LYS A 38 1.97 -10.19 3.10
C LYS A 38 1.26 -9.45 4.23
N ASN A 39 1.92 -8.44 4.79
CA ASN A 39 1.52 -7.77 6.03
C ASN A 39 1.05 -6.31 5.84
N VAL A 40 0.97 -5.81 4.60
CA VAL A 40 0.50 -4.44 4.30
C VAL A 40 -0.76 -4.44 3.47
N TYR A 41 -1.67 -3.55 3.83
CA TYR A 41 -2.93 -3.29 3.16
C TYR A 41 -3.03 -1.81 2.79
N TYR A 42 -3.76 -1.50 1.72
CA TYR A 42 -3.97 -0.14 1.27
C TYR A 42 -5.41 0.09 0.85
N CYS A 43 -5.86 1.34 0.92
CA CYS A 43 -7.17 1.71 0.38
C CYS A 43 -7.02 2.28 -1.04
N PRO A 44 -7.51 1.61 -2.10
CA PRO A 44 -7.37 2.09 -3.49
C PRO A 44 -8.11 3.42 -3.73
N ASN A 45 -9.25 3.64 -3.06
CA ASN A 45 -10.01 4.88 -3.23
C ASN A 45 -9.28 6.10 -2.62
N CYS A 46 -8.70 5.94 -1.43
CA CYS A 46 -7.91 6.99 -0.79
C CYS A 46 -6.62 7.28 -1.55
N ILE A 47 -5.91 6.25 -2.03
CA ILE A 47 -4.71 6.44 -2.85
C ILE A 47 -5.05 7.16 -4.17
N LYS A 48 -6.18 6.84 -4.82
CA LYS A 48 -6.66 7.59 -5.99
C LYS A 48 -6.89 9.07 -5.69
N ASN A 49 -7.32 9.39 -4.47
CA ASN A 49 -7.52 10.75 -3.98
C ASN A 49 -6.23 11.39 -3.42
N LYS A 50 -5.05 10.82 -3.71
CA LYS A 50 -3.72 11.26 -3.23
C LYS A 50 -3.56 11.24 -1.71
N ALA A 51 -4.35 10.45 -0.99
CA ALA A 51 -4.17 10.21 0.43
C ALA A 51 -3.32 8.96 0.68
N GLU A 52 -2.31 9.06 1.53
CA GLU A 52 -1.41 7.96 1.91
C GLU A 52 -2.12 7.02 2.91
N ALA A 53 -3.04 6.21 2.40
CA ALA A 53 -3.86 5.31 3.19
C ALA A 53 -3.31 3.88 3.21
N TYR A 54 -2.20 3.70 3.92
CA TYR A 54 -1.57 2.40 4.17
C TYR A 54 -1.82 1.91 5.60
N PHE A 55 -2.07 0.61 5.74
CA PHE A 55 -2.43 -0.02 7.00
C PHE A 55 -1.59 -1.27 7.21
N CYS A 56 -1.08 -1.44 8.43
CA CYS A 56 -0.50 -2.71 8.81
C CYS A 56 -1.58 -3.78 8.96
N GLU A 57 -1.19 -5.05 8.89
CA GLU A 57 -2.06 -6.21 9.10
C GLU A 57 -2.95 -6.07 10.34
N ALA A 58 -2.38 -5.68 11.49
CA ALA A 58 -3.12 -5.64 12.76
C ALA A 58 -4.27 -4.65 12.70
N HIS A 59 -4.02 -3.45 12.16
CA HIS A 59 -5.06 -2.43 11.98
C HIS A 59 -6.03 -2.78 10.87
N ALA A 60 -5.57 -3.39 9.77
CA ALA A 60 -6.44 -3.86 8.71
C ALA A 60 -7.44 -4.92 9.23
N ARG A 61 -6.98 -5.86 10.06
CA ARG A 61 -7.82 -6.87 10.73
C ARG A 61 -8.80 -6.22 11.72
N ASN A 62 -8.32 -5.30 12.56
CA ASN A 62 -9.18 -4.58 13.52
C ASN A 62 -10.26 -3.74 12.82
N LEU A 63 -9.96 -3.21 11.65
CA LEU A 63 -10.92 -2.48 10.81
C LEU A 63 -11.77 -3.39 9.92
N HIS A 64 -11.67 -4.71 10.07
CA HIS A 64 -12.36 -5.70 9.22
C HIS A 64 -12.15 -5.45 7.73
N TYR A 65 -10.93 -5.08 7.35
CA TYR A 65 -10.55 -4.74 5.98
C TYR A 65 -11.39 -3.61 5.36
N ARG A 66 -11.85 -2.66 6.19
CA ARG A 66 -12.56 -1.46 5.73
C ARG A 66 -11.77 -0.20 6.05
N CYS A 67 -11.67 0.68 5.06
CA CYS A 67 -11.02 1.97 5.21
C CYS A 67 -11.84 2.86 6.16
N PRO A 68 -11.22 3.45 7.22
CA PRO A 68 -11.93 4.32 8.16
C PRO A 68 -12.35 5.65 7.53
N TYR A 69 -11.70 6.08 6.45
CA TYR A 69 -11.98 7.34 5.77
C TYR A 69 -13.15 7.24 4.79
N CYS A 70 -13.05 6.32 3.82
CA CYS A 70 -14.02 6.23 2.73
C CYS A 70 -14.95 5.01 2.84
N ARG A 71 -14.82 4.20 3.91
CA ARG A 71 -15.56 2.93 4.12
C ARG A 71 -15.41 1.90 2.99
N GLY A 72 -14.45 2.11 2.09
CA GLY A 72 -14.14 1.17 1.01
C GLY A 72 -13.35 -0.03 1.52
N GLU A 73 -13.34 -1.11 0.74
CA GLU A 73 -12.56 -2.30 1.06
C GLU A 73 -11.05 -2.04 0.94
N LEU A 74 -10.30 -2.48 1.96
CA LEU A 74 -8.85 -2.48 1.97
C LEU A 74 -8.34 -3.65 1.13
N LYS A 75 -7.40 -3.37 0.23
CA LYS A 75 -6.76 -4.38 -0.61
C LYS A 75 -5.37 -4.72 -0.07
N PRO A 76 -4.96 -6.00 -0.15
CA PRO A 76 -3.58 -6.36 0.14
C PRO A 76 -2.64 -5.67 -0.86
N TYR A 77 -1.48 -5.21 -0.38
CA TYR A 77 -0.45 -4.59 -1.23
C TYR A 77 0.40 -5.63 -2.00
N TYR A 78 0.20 -6.91 -1.73
CA TYR A 78 0.84 -8.02 -2.43
C TYR A 78 -0.12 -8.57 -3.50
N VAL A 79 0.43 -8.91 -4.67
CA VAL A 79 -0.28 -9.56 -5.79
C VAL A 79 -0.06 -11.07 -5.73
#